data_AF-A0A7W1XXU0-F1
#
_entry.id   AF-A0A7W1XXU0-F1
#
_cell.length_a   1.000
_cell.length_b   1.000
_cell.length_c   1.000
_cell.angle_alpha   90.00
_cell.angle_beta   90.00
_cell.angle_gamma   90.00
#
_symmetry.space_group_name_H-M   'P 1'
#
loop_
_entity.id
_entity.type
_entity.pdbx_description
1 polymer ?
#
loop_
_entity_poly.entity_id
_entity_poly.type
_entity_poly.pdbx_seq_one_letter_code
_entity_poly.pdbx_strand_id
1 'polypeptide(L)'
;MNQKLLATDEGKSLFLPRSLFTSGLIPAFALLLLIFAPATTSQAQTDVAVCGTFEMDPLGMCLVFYPDDPAIGDIAADLGALPMPPAGSYGLLSGTAWDCVGICFPTLCISGGTFDPIGCNPASGPEFIRGDCNNDMAFNIADVIYHLHSLFASGPPPPCRDACDMDLSGNDDIGDTVQMLNVLFQAAPDPPAPFPDCGPADPGGPVPDCQNPICP
;
A
#
# COMPACT_ATOMS: atom_id res chain seq x y z
N MET A 1 31.58 -37.86 -25.72
CA MET A 1 31.83 -39.18 -26.34
C MET A 1 31.61 -40.26 -25.29
N ASN A 2 30.67 -41.17 -25.59
CA ASN A 2 30.48 -42.52 -25.06
C ASN A 2 30.06 -42.70 -23.59
N GLN A 3 28.77 -43.01 -23.32
CA GLN A 3 28.11 -44.34 -23.36
C GLN A 3 28.21 -45.02 -21.96
N LYS A 4 27.22 -45.75 -21.41
CA LYS A 4 26.32 -46.69 -22.07
C LYS A 4 25.15 -47.12 -21.15
N LEU A 5 24.02 -47.42 -21.80
CA LEU A 5 22.87 -48.25 -21.40
C LEU A 5 23.21 -49.60 -20.70
N LEU A 6 22.32 -50.04 -19.80
CA LEU A 6 21.91 -51.45 -19.58
C LEU A 6 20.36 -51.50 -19.63
N ALA A 7 19.74 -52.12 -20.65
CA ALA A 7 19.33 -53.54 -20.77
C ALA A 7 18.07 -53.87 -19.93
N THR A 8 16.84 -53.88 -20.50
CA THR A 8 16.09 -54.99 -21.15
C THR A 8 15.70 -56.16 -20.24
N ASP A 9 14.40 -56.39 -20.05
CA ASP A 9 13.83 -57.75 -20.04
C ASP A 9 12.42 -57.76 -20.65
N GLU A 10 12.18 -58.76 -21.48
CA GLU A 10 10.97 -59.00 -22.24
C GLU A 10 10.04 -59.99 -21.55
N GLY A 11 8.74 -59.83 -21.81
CA GLY A 11 7.88 -60.97 -22.10
C GLY A 11 7.17 -61.66 -20.93
N LYS A 12 5.83 -61.62 -20.95
CA LYS A 12 5.04 -62.82 -21.31
C LYS A 12 3.54 -62.53 -21.35
N SER A 13 2.98 -62.80 -22.53
CA SER A 13 1.57 -62.94 -22.84
C SER A 13 0.88 -63.93 -21.89
N LEU A 14 -0.21 -63.50 -21.23
CA LEU A 14 -1.13 -64.42 -20.57
C LEU A 14 -2.19 -64.91 -21.58
N PHE A 15 -2.17 -66.22 -21.79
CA PHE A 15 -3.19 -66.99 -22.48
C PHE A 15 -4.55 -66.88 -21.78
N LEU A 16 -5.59 -66.52 -22.53
CA LEU A 16 -7.00 -66.71 -22.13
C LEU A 16 -7.57 -67.90 -22.92
N PRO A 17 -8.21 -68.89 -22.28
CA PRO A 17 -8.74 -70.05 -22.96
C PRO A 17 -10.03 -69.72 -23.73
N ARG A 18 -10.17 -70.40 -24.88
CA ARG A 18 -11.23 -70.25 -25.85
C ARG A 18 -12.19 -71.45 -25.74
N SER A 19 -13.39 -71.22 -25.21
CA SER A 19 -14.57 -72.10 -25.36
C SER A 19 -15.75 -71.47 -24.62
N LEU A 20 -17.02 -71.55 -25.01
CA LEU A 20 -17.77 -72.07 -26.14
C LEU A 20 -19.19 -71.47 -25.95
N PHE A 21 -19.87 -71.15 -27.05
CA PHE A 21 -21.33 -71.26 -27.25
C PHE A 21 -22.35 -70.22 -26.71
N THR A 22 -23.15 -69.78 -27.70
CA THR A 22 -24.61 -69.55 -27.73
C THR A 22 -25.22 -68.24 -27.25
N SER A 23 -25.54 -67.40 -28.25
CA SER A 23 -26.86 -66.85 -28.57
C SER A 23 -27.86 -66.55 -27.43
N GLY A 24 -28.15 -65.27 -27.23
CA GLY A 24 -29.34 -64.76 -26.54
C GLY A 24 -29.34 -63.23 -26.50
N LEU A 25 -30.46 -62.62 -26.93
CA LEU A 25 -30.70 -61.17 -27.01
C LEU A 25 -30.62 -60.46 -25.63
N ILE A 26 -30.65 -59.09 -25.69
CA ILE A 26 -31.20 -58.09 -24.71
C ILE A 26 -30.12 -57.11 -24.17
N PRO A 27 -30.36 -55.78 -24.00
CA PRO A 27 -30.64 -54.72 -24.97
C PRO A 27 -29.64 -53.53 -24.82
N ALA A 28 -29.89 -52.43 -25.52
CA ALA A 28 -29.10 -51.19 -25.46
C ALA A 28 -29.06 -50.52 -24.08
N PHE A 29 -27.86 -50.25 -23.56
CA PHE A 29 -27.60 -49.19 -22.59
C PHE A 29 -26.21 -48.62 -22.86
N ALA A 30 -26.13 -47.55 -23.64
CA ALA A 30 -24.92 -46.76 -23.81
C ALA A 30 -24.66 -46.03 -22.48
N LEU A 31 -23.74 -46.57 -21.67
CA LEU A 31 -23.28 -45.94 -20.44
C LEU A 31 -22.37 -44.77 -20.83
N LEU A 32 -22.96 -43.57 -20.89
CA LEU A 32 -22.26 -42.32 -21.03
C LEU A 32 -21.44 -42.09 -19.75
N LEU A 33 -20.15 -42.43 -19.78
CA LEU A 33 -19.18 -42.07 -18.74
C LEU A 33 -19.01 -40.54 -18.75
N LEU A 34 -19.85 -39.85 -17.99
CA LEU A 34 -19.63 -38.47 -17.57
C LEU A 34 -18.39 -38.45 -16.67
N ILE A 35 -17.25 -38.11 -17.25
CA ILE A 35 -16.06 -37.73 -16.50
C ILE A 35 -16.42 -36.42 -15.79
N PHE A 36 -16.81 -36.52 -14.51
CA PHE A 36 -16.84 -35.36 -13.62
C PHE A 36 -15.39 -34.95 -13.37
N ALA A 37 -14.89 -34.00 -14.16
CA ALA A 37 -13.71 -33.25 -13.76
C ALA A 37 -14.10 -32.44 -12.50
N PRO A 38 -13.35 -32.53 -11.38
CA PRO A 38 -13.55 -31.56 -10.32
C PRO A 38 -13.22 -30.19 -10.92
N ALA A 39 -14.21 -29.30 -10.97
CA ALA A 39 -13.96 -27.89 -11.18
C ALA A 39 -13.11 -27.45 -9.99
N THR A 40 -11.79 -27.33 -10.19
CA THR A 40 -10.95 -26.60 -9.26
C THR A 40 -11.53 -25.20 -9.21
N THR A 41 -12.12 -24.83 -8.07
CA THR A 41 -12.42 -23.44 -7.76
C THR A 41 -11.08 -22.72 -7.78
N SER A 42 -10.75 -22.10 -8.92
CA SER A 42 -9.72 -21.08 -8.97
C SER A 42 -10.18 -20.04 -7.97
N GLN A 43 -9.50 -19.94 -6.83
CA GLN A 43 -9.64 -18.80 -5.96
C GLN A 43 -9.48 -17.55 -6.85
N ALA A 44 -10.34 -16.54 -6.65
CA ALA A 44 -10.42 -15.39 -7.52
C ALA A 44 -9.13 -14.57 -7.37
N GLN A 45 -8.14 -14.89 -8.19
CA GLN A 45 -6.89 -14.17 -8.24
C GLN A 45 -7.16 -12.80 -8.84
N THR A 46 -7.15 -11.75 -8.03
CA THR A 46 -7.28 -10.38 -8.51
C THR A 46 -5.96 -9.65 -8.34
N ASP A 47 -5.44 -9.15 -9.45
CA ASP A 47 -4.36 -8.17 -9.40
C ASP A 47 -4.88 -6.92 -8.69
N VAL A 48 -4.18 -6.51 -7.64
CA VAL A 48 -4.51 -5.36 -6.80
C VAL A 48 -3.36 -4.36 -6.85
N ALA A 49 -3.69 -3.08 -6.89
CA ALA A 49 -2.76 -1.97 -6.75
C ALA A 49 -3.43 -0.92 -5.89
N VAL A 50 -2.94 -0.73 -4.66
CA VAL A 50 -3.56 0.08 -3.63
C VAL A 50 -2.54 0.96 -2.94
N CYS A 51 -2.96 2.17 -2.62
CA CYS A 51 -2.17 3.14 -1.87
C CYS A 51 -2.40 2.99 -0.37
N GLY A 52 -1.40 3.34 0.42
CA GLY A 52 -1.44 3.16 1.86
C GLY A 52 -0.05 3.21 2.50
N THR A 53 -0.01 2.93 3.80
CA THR A 53 1.21 2.99 4.61
C THR A 53 1.53 1.64 5.24
N PHE A 54 2.82 1.30 5.34
CA PHE A 54 3.26 0.21 6.20
C PHE A 54 3.37 0.67 7.64
N GLU A 55 2.61 0.08 8.56
CA GLU A 55 2.70 0.36 9.99
C GLU A 55 2.70 -0.93 10.80
N MET A 56 3.27 -0.89 12.00
CA MET A 56 3.16 -2.01 12.91
C MET A 56 1.72 -2.11 13.41
N ASP A 57 1.20 -3.33 13.50
CA ASP A 57 -0.11 -3.56 14.10
C ASP A 57 -0.15 -3.04 15.56
N PRO A 58 -1.34 -2.75 16.13
CA PRO A 58 -1.45 -2.23 17.50
C PRO A 58 -0.81 -3.10 18.58
N LEU A 59 -0.51 -4.37 18.28
CA LEU A 59 0.17 -5.30 19.18
C LEU A 59 1.70 -5.34 18.97
N GLY A 60 2.24 -4.65 17.95
CA GLY A 60 3.66 -4.57 17.64
C GLY A 60 4.27 -5.89 17.16
N MET A 61 3.45 -6.81 16.68
CA MET A 61 3.80 -8.17 16.29
C MET A 61 4.10 -8.29 14.79
N CYS A 62 3.45 -7.47 13.97
CA CYS A 62 3.51 -7.58 12.52
C CYS A 62 3.57 -6.21 11.84
N LEU A 63 4.33 -6.13 10.75
CA LEU A 63 4.25 -4.99 9.84
C LEU A 63 3.10 -5.27 8.86
N VAL A 64 2.11 -4.39 8.86
CA VAL A 64 0.88 -4.49 8.10
C VAL A 64 0.77 -3.28 7.19
N PHE A 65 0.18 -3.47 6.01
CA PHE A 65 -0.11 -2.37 5.10
C PHE A 65 -1.56 -1.91 5.33
N TYR A 66 -1.72 -0.64 5.65
CA TYR A 66 -2.99 0.03 5.86
C TYR A 66 -3.36 0.80 4.59
N PRO A 67 -4.31 0.30 3.78
CA PRO A 67 -4.71 0.99 2.56
C PRO A 67 -5.49 2.27 2.86
N ASP A 68 -5.38 3.25 1.97
CA ASP A 68 -6.10 4.53 2.06
C ASP A 68 -7.62 4.36 1.99
N ASP A 69 -8.10 3.33 1.27
CA ASP A 69 -9.50 2.93 1.27
C ASP A 69 -9.77 1.91 2.40
N PRO A 70 -10.46 2.30 3.49
CA PRO A 70 -10.73 1.41 4.61
C PRO A 70 -11.67 0.25 4.24
N ALA A 71 -12.35 0.31 3.08
CA ALA A 71 -13.19 -0.79 2.62
C ALA A 71 -12.40 -2.04 2.21
N ILE A 72 -11.10 -1.88 1.91
CA ILE A 72 -10.20 -2.98 1.50
C ILE A 72 -9.74 -3.79 2.72
N GLY A 73 -9.65 -3.14 3.88
CA GLY A 73 -9.15 -3.73 5.12
C GLY A 73 -7.64 -3.93 5.11
N ASP A 74 -7.11 -4.31 6.27
CA ASP A 74 -5.67 -4.41 6.49
C ASP A 74 -5.03 -5.54 5.68
N ILE A 75 -3.86 -5.24 5.09
CA ILE A 75 -3.18 -6.11 4.13
C ILE A 75 -1.85 -6.61 4.67
N ALA A 76 -1.62 -7.92 4.60
CA ALA A 76 -0.28 -8.49 4.77
C ALA A 76 0.39 -8.69 3.41
N ALA A 77 1.57 -8.08 3.22
CA ALA A 77 2.30 -8.14 1.96
C ALA A 77 3.50 -9.10 2.03
N ASP A 78 3.55 -10.05 1.11
CA ASP A 78 4.76 -10.80 0.78
C ASP A 78 5.41 -10.19 -0.48
N LEU A 79 6.48 -9.42 -0.26
CA LEU A 79 7.27 -8.81 -1.33
C LEU A 79 8.33 -9.76 -1.90
N GLY A 80 8.29 -11.04 -1.52
CA GLY A 80 9.21 -12.08 -1.96
C GLY A 80 10.64 -11.79 -1.51
N ALA A 81 11.54 -11.57 -2.48
CA ALA A 81 12.96 -11.30 -2.23
C ALA A 81 13.28 -9.80 -2.04
N LEU A 82 12.29 -8.92 -2.18
CA LEU A 82 12.49 -7.49 -1.96
C LEU A 82 12.57 -7.20 -0.45
N PRO A 83 13.41 -6.24 -0.04
CA PRO A 83 13.45 -5.81 1.35
C PRO A 83 12.08 -5.23 1.73
N MET A 84 11.60 -5.59 2.92
CA MET A 84 10.38 -5.01 3.47
C MET A 84 10.64 -3.52 3.78
N PRO A 85 9.75 -2.58 3.38
CA PRO A 85 9.87 -1.18 3.73
C PRO A 85 9.86 -0.96 5.26
N PRO A 86 10.52 0.09 5.76
CA PRO A 86 10.36 0.51 7.15
C PRO A 86 8.90 0.86 7.50
N ALA A 87 8.53 0.76 8.78
CA ALA A 87 7.28 1.33 9.26
C ALA A 87 7.23 2.85 8.99
N GLY A 88 6.07 3.37 8.61
CA GLY A 88 5.85 4.73 8.12
C GLY A 88 6.03 4.89 6.61
N SER A 89 6.44 3.85 5.87
CA SER A 89 6.62 3.96 4.42
C SER A 89 5.26 4.01 3.70
N TYR A 90 4.97 5.15 3.08
CA TYR A 90 3.82 5.34 2.19
C TYR A 90 4.16 5.01 0.73
N GLY A 91 3.24 4.38 0.00
CA GLY A 91 3.45 4.09 -1.42
C GLY A 91 2.41 3.13 -2.00
N LEU A 92 2.60 2.80 -3.27
CA LEU A 92 1.73 1.88 -4.00
C LEU A 92 2.17 0.45 -3.75
N LEU A 93 1.32 -0.31 -3.07
CA LEU A 93 1.45 -1.75 -2.96
C LEU A 93 0.67 -2.41 -4.09
N SER A 94 1.36 -3.18 -4.93
CA SER A 94 0.74 -3.91 -6.03
C SER A 94 1.13 -5.38 -6.03
N GLY A 95 0.25 -6.25 -6.49
CA GLY A 95 0.53 -7.68 -6.59
C GLY A 95 -0.75 -8.49 -6.72
N THR A 96 -0.67 -9.75 -6.33
CA THR A 96 -1.80 -10.65 -6.42
C THR A 96 -2.46 -10.83 -5.05
N ALA A 97 -3.74 -10.44 -4.95
CA ALA A 97 -4.51 -10.51 -3.71
C ALA A 97 -5.20 -11.88 -3.53
N TRP A 98 -5.23 -12.35 -2.28
CA TRP A 98 -5.98 -13.52 -1.84
C TRP A 98 -6.48 -13.32 -0.42
N ASP A 99 -7.67 -13.84 -0.11
CA ASP A 99 -8.19 -13.84 1.25
C ASP A 99 -7.29 -14.67 2.15
N CYS A 100 -6.89 -14.09 3.29
CA CYS A 100 -6.11 -14.80 4.28
C CYS A 100 -6.54 -14.38 5.69
N VAL A 101 -6.32 -15.27 6.65
CA VAL A 101 -6.49 -14.97 8.08
C VAL A 101 -5.23 -15.46 8.78
N GLY A 102 -4.48 -14.54 9.38
CA GLY A 102 -3.19 -14.82 10.02
C GLY A 102 -3.10 -14.30 11.46
N ILE A 103 -1.94 -14.51 12.09
CA ILE A 103 -1.63 -14.00 13.45
C ILE A 103 -1.73 -12.47 13.52
N CYS A 104 -1.53 -11.79 12.40
CA CYS A 104 -1.54 -10.33 12.27
C CYS A 104 -2.95 -9.74 12.02
N PHE A 105 -4.02 -10.55 12.10
CA PHE A 105 -5.40 -10.18 11.75
C PHE A 105 -5.63 -9.45 10.38
N PRO A 106 -4.84 -9.67 9.31
CA PRO A 106 -5.17 -9.07 8.02
C PRO A 106 -6.41 -9.77 7.46
N THR A 107 -7.18 -9.03 6.67
CA THR A 107 -8.31 -9.59 5.91
C THR A 107 -7.88 -10.02 4.51
N LEU A 108 -6.77 -9.47 4.02
CA LEU A 108 -6.24 -9.68 2.67
C LEU A 108 -4.72 -9.91 2.71
N CYS A 109 -4.23 -10.82 1.88
CA CYS A 109 -2.80 -11.02 1.67
C CYS A 109 -2.42 -10.74 0.22
N ILE A 110 -1.25 -10.14 0.01
CA ILE A 110 -0.65 -9.98 -1.31
C ILE A 110 0.56 -10.91 -1.42
N SER A 111 0.61 -11.70 -2.49
CA SER A 111 1.78 -12.51 -2.83
C SER A 111 2.45 -11.97 -4.09
N GLY A 112 3.79 -12.04 -4.12
CA GLY A 112 4.59 -11.48 -5.22
C GLY A 112 4.44 -9.97 -5.32
N GLY A 113 4.25 -9.30 -4.18
CA GLY A 113 4.00 -7.88 -4.14
C GLY A 113 5.21 -7.06 -4.54
N THR A 114 4.96 -5.87 -5.08
CA THR A 114 5.95 -4.82 -5.26
C THR A 114 5.46 -3.56 -4.56
N PHE A 115 6.41 -2.80 -4.01
CA PHE A 115 6.13 -1.53 -3.35
C PHE A 115 6.85 -0.41 -4.10
N ASP A 116 6.08 0.56 -4.57
CA ASP A 116 6.59 1.75 -5.23
C ASP A 116 6.33 2.99 -4.34
N PRO A 117 7.36 3.58 -3.71
CA PRO A 117 7.20 4.72 -2.79
C PRO A 117 6.70 6.00 -3.50
N ILE A 118 6.74 6.06 -4.83
CA ILE A 118 6.20 7.18 -5.62
C ILE A 118 5.01 6.76 -6.48
N GLY A 119 4.59 5.49 -6.42
CA GLY A 119 3.56 4.93 -7.28
C GLY A 119 2.15 5.38 -6.91
N CYS A 120 1.98 5.87 -5.69
CA CYS A 120 0.81 6.62 -5.29
C CYS A 120 1.09 8.08 -5.57
N ASN A 121 0.30 8.68 -6.47
CA ASN A 121 0.00 10.08 -6.27
C ASN A 121 -0.75 10.08 -4.93
N PRO A 122 -0.14 10.54 -3.82
CA PRO A 122 -0.78 10.43 -2.51
C PRO A 122 -2.18 10.95 -2.69
N ALA A 123 -3.19 10.13 -2.33
CA ALA A 123 -4.57 10.58 -2.34
C ALA A 123 -4.55 11.93 -1.63
N SER A 124 -4.76 13.01 -2.40
CA SER A 124 -4.25 14.35 -2.12
C SER A 124 -4.37 14.63 -0.64
N GLY A 125 -3.26 14.43 0.10
CA GLY A 125 -3.19 14.84 1.49
C GLY A 125 -3.58 16.30 1.54
N PRO A 126 -4.09 16.79 2.67
CA PRO A 126 -4.50 18.19 2.78
C PRO A 126 -3.40 19.08 2.21
N GLU A 127 -3.68 19.77 1.11
CA GLU A 127 -2.70 20.63 0.46
C GLU A 127 -2.56 21.91 1.30
N PHE A 128 -1.37 22.48 1.35
CA PHE A 128 -1.13 23.72 2.07
C PHE A 128 -0.03 24.52 1.40
N ILE A 129 0.19 25.73 1.90
CA ILE A 129 1.33 26.58 1.55
C ILE A 129 2.17 26.71 2.82
N ARG A 130 3.45 26.34 2.75
CA ARG A 130 4.39 26.50 3.85
C ARG A 130 4.57 27.98 4.13
N GLY A 131 4.33 28.38 5.37
CA GLY A 131 4.26 29.75 5.82
C GLY A 131 2.83 30.31 5.97
N ASP A 132 1.80 29.71 5.38
CA ASP A 132 0.40 30.16 5.49
C ASP A 132 -0.27 29.66 6.78
N CYS A 133 0.19 30.19 7.92
CA CYS A 133 -0.26 29.80 9.24
C CYS A 133 -1.70 30.19 9.56
N ASN A 134 -2.17 31.30 8.99
CA ASN A 134 -3.53 31.76 9.21
C ASN A 134 -4.52 31.16 8.19
N ASN A 135 -4.00 30.44 7.18
CA ASN A 135 -4.77 29.79 6.13
C ASN A 135 -5.59 30.84 5.39
N ASP A 136 -4.92 31.79 4.74
CA ASP A 136 -5.53 32.83 3.89
C ASP A 136 -5.04 32.80 2.42
N MET A 137 -4.29 31.74 2.07
CA MET A 137 -3.65 31.48 0.77
C MET A 137 -2.49 32.42 0.42
N ALA A 138 -1.94 33.16 1.38
CA ALA A 138 -0.84 34.07 1.11
C ALA A 138 0.16 34.14 2.26
N PHE A 139 1.39 33.67 2.03
CA PHE A 139 2.47 33.86 3.01
C PHE A 139 2.87 35.34 3.16
N ASN A 140 2.58 35.92 4.32
CA ASN A 140 2.89 37.31 4.65
C ASN A 140 3.10 37.53 6.17
N ILE A 141 3.16 38.79 6.60
CA ILE A 141 3.39 39.12 8.03
C ILE A 141 2.22 38.73 8.94
N ALA A 142 1.01 38.60 8.41
CA ALA A 142 -0.17 38.17 9.15
C ALA A 142 0.00 36.74 9.69
N ASP A 143 0.67 35.86 8.93
CA ASP A 143 0.98 34.49 9.35
C ASP A 143 1.90 34.45 10.55
N VAL A 144 2.96 35.27 10.53
CA VAL A 144 3.91 35.39 11.64
C VAL A 144 3.18 35.85 12.91
N ILE A 145 2.29 36.83 12.78
CA ILE A 145 1.49 37.34 13.90
C ILE A 145 0.54 36.26 14.41
N TYR A 146 -0.12 35.53 13.50
CA TYR A 146 -1.03 34.44 13.86
C TYR A 146 -0.28 33.34 14.62
N HIS A 147 0.89 32.91 14.12
CA HIS A 147 1.69 31.87 14.76
C HIS A 147 2.15 32.29 16.16
N LEU A 148 2.69 33.50 16.32
CA LEU A 148 3.07 34.03 17.64
C LEU A 148 1.88 34.15 18.60
N HIS A 149 0.71 34.53 18.09
CA HIS A 149 -0.51 34.63 18.88
C HIS A 149 -0.97 33.24 19.37
N SER A 150 -0.88 32.21 18.52
CA SER A 150 -1.10 30.82 18.90
C SER A 150 -0.13 30.38 20.00
N LEU A 151 1.18 30.60 19.82
CA LEU A 151 2.23 30.13 20.74
C LEU A 151 2.19 30.80 22.12
N PHE A 152 1.97 32.11 22.16
CA PHE A 152 2.24 32.91 23.38
C PHE A 152 1.06 33.70 23.92
N ALA A 153 -0.02 33.84 23.17
CA ALA A 153 -1.15 34.70 23.54
C ALA A 153 -2.48 33.94 23.67
N SER A 154 -2.43 32.61 23.81
CA SER A 154 -3.62 31.75 23.87
C SER A 154 -4.56 31.95 22.67
N GLY A 155 -3.98 32.23 21.50
CA GLY A 155 -4.68 32.25 20.24
C GLY A 155 -5.19 30.87 19.83
N PRO A 156 -6.07 30.81 18.84
CA PRO A 156 -6.44 29.53 18.22
C PRO A 156 -5.19 28.86 17.62
N PRO A 157 -5.11 27.51 17.64
CA PRO A 157 -4.04 26.80 16.96
C PRO A 157 -4.09 27.04 15.44
N PRO A 158 -2.97 26.85 14.71
CA PRO A 158 -2.96 26.87 13.26
C PRO A 158 -3.96 25.86 12.68
N PRO A 159 -4.70 26.22 11.62
CA PRO A 159 -5.57 25.26 10.91
C PRO A 159 -4.81 24.11 10.24
N CYS A 160 -3.52 24.34 9.96
CA CYS A 160 -2.57 23.38 9.42
C CYS A 160 -1.22 23.62 10.10
N ARG A 161 -0.80 22.70 10.97
CA ARG A 161 0.44 22.87 11.72
C ARG A 161 1.67 22.72 10.83
N ASP A 162 1.60 21.90 9.79
CA ASP A 162 2.69 21.76 8.82
C ASP A 162 2.89 23.01 7.96
N ALA A 163 1.87 23.87 7.83
CA ALA A 163 2.03 25.18 7.23
C ALA A 163 2.87 26.11 8.12
N CYS A 164 2.87 25.91 9.44
CA CYS A 164 3.66 26.69 10.39
C CYS A 164 5.03 26.10 10.72
N ASP A 165 5.27 24.81 10.48
CA ASP A 165 6.57 24.16 10.62
C ASP A 165 7.46 24.51 9.41
N MET A 166 8.27 25.56 9.54
CA MET A 166 9.10 26.09 8.46
C MET A 166 10.40 25.32 8.26
N ASP A 167 10.89 24.65 9.31
CA ASP A 167 12.16 23.93 9.29
C ASP A 167 12.01 22.40 9.22
N LEU A 168 10.77 21.89 9.16
CA LEU A 168 10.42 20.48 9.12
C LEU A 168 10.90 19.70 10.35
N SER A 169 10.93 20.37 11.51
CA SER A 169 11.32 19.73 12.77
C SER A 169 10.23 18.81 13.35
N GLY A 170 9.00 18.89 12.82
CA GLY A 170 7.80 18.22 13.34
C GLY A 170 7.18 18.95 14.53
N ASN A 171 7.66 20.14 14.87
CA ASN A 171 7.10 21.01 15.89
C ASN A 171 6.91 22.41 15.31
N ASP A 172 5.76 23.03 15.54
CA ASP A 172 5.50 24.45 15.25
C ASP A 172 5.88 25.28 16.48
N ASP A 173 7.08 25.87 16.47
CA ASP A 173 7.61 26.66 17.57
C ASP A 173 8.15 28.04 17.15
N ILE A 174 8.85 28.72 18.07
CA ILE A 174 9.35 30.08 17.81
C ILE A 174 10.45 30.09 16.74
N GLY A 175 11.18 28.99 16.55
CA GLY A 175 12.17 28.80 15.50
C GLY A 175 11.56 29.02 14.13
N ASP A 176 10.37 28.47 13.88
CA ASP A 176 9.66 28.65 12.62
C ASP A 176 9.27 30.10 12.38
N THR A 177 8.77 30.78 13.42
CA THR A 177 8.44 32.21 13.34
C THR A 177 9.66 33.03 12.92
N VAL A 178 10.84 32.71 13.47
CA VAL A 178 12.10 33.36 13.09
C VAL A 178 12.44 33.06 11.63
N GLN A 179 12.25 31.81 11.18
CA GLN A 179 12.43 31.41 9.79
C GLN A 179 11.51 32.21 8.84
N MET A 180 10.22 32.36 9.18
CA MET A 180 9.26 33.16 8.40
C MET A 180 9.73 34.60 8.23
N LEU A 181 10.16 35.25 9.32
CA LEU A 181 10.67 36.62 9.29
C LEU A 181 11.94 36.75 8.43
N ASN A 182 12.81 35.74 8.46
CA ASN A 182 14.01 35.71 7.63
C ASN A 182 13.67 35.59 6.14
N VAL A 183 12.68 34.77 5.76
CA VAL A 183 12.20 34.67 4.38
C VAL A 183 11.58 36.01 3.95
N LEU A 184 10.69 36.60 4.76
CA LEU A 184 9.98 37.83 4.42
C LEU A 184 10.88 39.08 4.31
N PHE A 185 11.90 39.20 5.18
CA PHE A 185 12.66 40.46 5.32
C PHE A 185 14.17 40.35 5.09
N GLN A 186 14.74 39.15 5.11
CA GLN A 186 16.19 38.95 4.95
C GLN A 186 16.57 38.22 3.66
N ALA A 187 15.60 37.97 2.77
CA ALA A 187 15.80 37.21 1.54
C ALA A 187 16.52 35.86 1.81
N ALA A 188 16.12 35.19 2.89
CA ALA A 188 16.54 33.82 3.13
C ALA A 188 16.06 32.91 1.98
N PRO A 189 16.69 31.73 1.78
CA PRO A 189 16.20 30.75 0.82
C PRO A 189 14.73 30.41 1.06
N ASP A 190 14.03 30.13 -0.03
CA ASP A 190 12.65 29.65 0.03
C ASP A 190 12.58 28.40 0.93
N PRO A 191 11.52 28.29 1.75
CA PRO A 191 11.36 27.16 2.63
C PRO A 191 11.07 25.87 1.81
N PRO A 192 11.18 24.68 2.42
CA PRO A 192 10.87 23.43 1.75
C PRO A 192 9.46 23.43 1.15
N ALA A 193 9.24 22.63 0.10
CA ALA A 193 7.90 22.48 -0.47
C ALA A 193 6.87 22.04 0.59
N PRO A 194 5.58 22.42 0.47
CA PRO A 194 4.97 23.20 -0.62
C PRO A 194 5.14 24.73 -0.43
N PHE A 195 5.81 25.42 -1.36
CA PHE A 195 5.98 26.88 -1.37
C PHE A 195 6.37 27.35 -2.78
N PRO A 196 5.88 28.52 -3.27
CA PRO A 196 4.88 29.40 -2.69
C PRO A 196 3.43 28.99 -3.02
N ASP A 197 3.28 27.98 -3.87
CA ASP A 197 1.99 27.47 -4.30
C ASP A 197 1.54 26.31 -3.42
N CYS A 198 0.24 26.03 -3.45
CA CYS A 198 -0.36 24.87 -2.81
C CYS A 198 0.31 23.58 -3.29
N GLY A 199 0.46 22.64 -2.36
CA GLY A 199 0.84 21.29 -2.69
C GLY A 199 0.77 20.37 -1.48
N PRO A 200 0.99 19.07 -1.69
CA PRO A 200 1.07 18.10 -0.60
C PRO A 200 2.36 18.31 0.20
N ALA A 201 2.41 17.74 1.40
CA ALA A 201 3.67 17.55 2.10
C ALA A 201 4.64 16.68 1.30
N ASP A 202 5.94 16.79 1.62
CA ASP A 202 7.01 16.03 0.96
C ASP A 202 6.75 14.51 1.05
N PRO A 203 6.81 13.76 -0.07
CA PRO A 203 6.63 12.31 -0.06
C PRO A 203 7.59 11.61 0.91
N GLY A 204 7.03 10.88 1.88
CA GLY A 204 7.78 10.17 2.93
C GLY A 204 8.00 10.96 4.22
N GLY A 205 7.46 12.18 4.32
CA GLY A 205 7.27 12.89 5.58
C GLY A 205 6.14 12.29 6.45
N PRO A 206 6.02 12.72 7.72
CA PRO A 206 4.87 12.36 8.55
C PRO A 206 3.55 12.79 7.88
N VAL A 207 2.46 12.06 8.20
CA VAL A 207 1.11 12.40 7.72
C VAL A 207 0.78 13.82 8.17
N PRO A 208 0.36 14.72 7.26
CA PRO A 208 0.13 16.11 7.61
C PRO A 208 -0.94 16.30 8.69
N ASP A 209 -0.66 17.12 9.68
CA ASP A 209 -1.57 17.55 10.75
C ASP A 209 -2.34 18.81 10.31
N CYS A 210 -3.09 18.67 9.21
CA CYS A 210 -3.86 19.75 8.62
C CYS A 210 -5.36 19.42 8.65
N GLN A 211 -6.04 19.91 9.68
CA GLN A 211 -7.46 19.66 9.90
C GLN A 211 -8.37 20.40 8.91
N ASN A 212 -7.90 21.51 8.34
CA ASN A 212 -8.70 22.32 7.41
C ASN A 212 -7.80 23.01 6.36
N PRO A 213 -7.20 22.28 5.41
CA PRO A 213 -6.50 22.90 4.28
C PRO A 213 -7.46 23.78 3.44
N ILE A 214 -7.03 24.97 3.03
CA ILE A 214 -7.79 25.78 2.04
C ILE A 214 -7.40 25.44 0.61
N CYS A 215 -6.24 24.84 0.41
CA CYS A 215 -5.82 24.44 -0.92
C CYS A 215 -6.82 23.42 -1.50
N PRO A 216 -7.27 23.63 -2.75
CA PRO A 216 -8.42 22.95 -3.37
C PRO A 216 -8.18 21.48 -3.70
#